data_AF-A0AAE6SN04-F1
#
_entry.id   AF-A0AAE6SN04-F1
#
_cell.length_a   1.000
_cell.length_b   1.000
_cell.length_c   1.000
_cell.angle_alpha   90.00
_cell.angle_beta   90.00
_cell.angle_gamma   90.00
#
_symmetry.space_group_name_H-M   'P 1'
#
loop_
_entity.id
_entity.type
_entity.pdbx_description
1 polymer ?
#
loop_
_entity_poly.entity_id
_entity_poly.type
_entity_poly.pdbx_seq_one_letter_code
_entity_poly.pdbx_strand_id
1 'polypeptide(L)'
;MEQLLRFELEDKDGRFLFDTKHHETLAEKLEHLEKIGSKGALLDFAGGHPEFLEARVSLGFLLYREDEFDNALSIAKGGMAVAEALIPEGFKGQIIWGWLDNRPFLRLLSLAALSNIRLGNHNEAIALIKRSLKYNPNDNVGLRGFLGCEQVRLGHYAYAKKTLAKHTYDFPESYYELALIHMTEWNWAEAATALRQGFHANPYIAEIITGMPKPKMQTYWHGWSIREPEYAQEYMGMYGELWRTLPVYEQFVRWLFNHPAILVERANVLACREELLWTHDIGQRGVISDRLKELLEQQDPELSERLVQHRVDRYGESVAPWTVYE
;
A
#
# COMPACT_ATOMS: atom_id res chain seq x y z
N MET A 1 33.45 21.66 -12.24
CA MET A 1 33.02 20.27 -12.49
C MET A 1 31.91 20.33 -13.50
N GLU A 2 31.95 19.45 -14.50
CA GLU A 2 30.86 19.30 -15.46
C GLU A 2 29.63 18.77 -14.72
N GLN A 3 28.49 19.45 -14.88
CA GLN A 3 27.23 19.07 -14.25
C GLN A 3 26.63 17.90 -15.02
N LEU A 4 26.56 16.71 -14.40
CA LEU A 4 26.16 15.47 -15.07
C LEU A 4 24.63 15.27 -15.11
N LEU A 5 23.90 15.90 -14.18
CA LEU A 5 22.44 15.86 -14.15
C LEU A 5 21.88 17.26 -14.42
N ARG A 6 20.95 17.35 -15.37
CA ARG A 6 20.24 18.60 -15.68
C ARG A 6 18.74 18.38 -15.79
N PHE A 7 18.00 19.48 -15.78
CA PHE A 7 16.55 19.48 -15.94
C PHE A 7 16.16 20.35 -17.13
N GLU A 8 15.34 19.80 -18.02
CA GLU A 8 14.83 20.47 -19.21
C GLU A 8 13.31 20.45 -19.21
N LEU A 9 12.72 21.43 -19.90
CA LEU A 9 11.28 21.47 -20.14
C LEU A 9 10.99 20.90 -21.54
N GLU A 10 10.15 19.89 -21.61
CA GLU A 10 9.59 19.34 -22.84
C GLU A 10 8.09 19.70 -22.86
N ASP A 11 7.72 20.65 -23.70
CA ASP A 11 6.45 21.40 -23.65
C ASP A 11 6.18 22.08 -22.30
N LYS A 12 5.38 21.43 -21.45
CA LYS A 12 5.00 21.89 -20.11
C LYS A 12 5.52 20.96 -19.01
N ASP A 13 6.09 19.83 -19.39
CA ASP A 13 6.51 18.78 -18.48
C ASP A 13 8.03 18.80 -18.33
N GLY A 14 8.49 18.32 -17.18
CA GLY A 14 9.86 18.39 -16.72
C GLY A 14 10.58 17.06 -16.89
N ARG A 15 11.78 17.13 -17.47
CA ARG A 15 12.61 15.97 -17.75
C ARG A 15 13.99 16.16 -17.16
N PHE A 16 14.40 15.23 -16.31
CA PHE A 16 15.80 15.06 -15.95
C PHE A 16 16.55 14.41 -17.12
N LEU A 17 17.81 14.79 -17.28
CA LEU A 17 18.73 14.19 -18.25
C LEU A 17 20.07 13.96 -17.55
N PHE A 18 20.54 12.72 -17.59
CA PHE A 18 21.86 12.36 -17.10
C PHE A 18 22.80 12.10 -18.28
N ASP A 19 24.07 12.48 -18.16
CA ASP A 19 25.05 12.24 -19.22
C ASP A 19 25.18 10.75 -19.55
N THR A 20 24.92 10.40 -20.82
CA THR A 20 24.79 9.01 -21.26
C THR A 20 26.09 8.21 -21.16
N LYS A 21 27.25 8.85 -21.41
CA LYS A 21 28.55 8.17 -21.32
C LYS A 21 28.88 7.79 -19.89
N HIS A 22 28.59 8.66 -18.94
CA HIS A 22 28.79 8.38 -17.53
C HIS A 22 27.72 7.42 -16.98
N HIS A 23 26.49 7.49 -17.49
CA HIS A 23 25.38 6.66 -17.02
C HIS A 23 25.71 5.16 -17.07
N GLU A 24 26.11 4.64 -18.24
CA GLU A 24 26.35 3.20 -18.44
C GLU A 24 27.41 2.67 -17.46
N THR A 25 28.53 3.37 -17.34
CA THR A 25 29.63 2.96 -16.45
C THR A 25 29.22 3.01 -14.97
N LEU A 26 28.43 4.00 -14.55
CA LEU A 26 27.98 4.12 -13.16
C LEU A 26 26.87 3.10 -12.84
N ALA A 27 25.97 2.83 -13.79
CA ALA A 27 24.91 1.85 -13.64
C ALA A 27 25.47 0.42 -13.50
N GLU A 28 26.45 0.03 -14.31
CA GLU A 28 27.12 -1.28 -14.19
C GLU A 28 27.80 -1.46 -12.83
N LYS A 29 28.48 -0.42 -12.34
CA LYS A 29 29.10 -0.44 -11.01
C LYS A 29 28.06 -0.55 -9.90
N LEU A 30 26.97 0.21 -10.01
CA LEU A 30 25.88 0.15 -9.03
C LEU A 30 25.25 -1.24 -8.97
N GLU A 31 24.98 -1.87 -10.12
CA GLU A 31 24.43 -3.24 -10.17
C GLU A 31 25.35 -4.24 -9.45
N HIS A 32 26.68 -4.10 -9.59
CA HIS A 32 27.62 -4.93 -8.86
C HIS A 32 27.56 -4.71 -7.34
N LEU A 33 27.46 -3.45 -6.91
CA LEU A 33 27.33 -3.10 -5.49
C LEU A 33 26.02 -3.59 -4.87
N GLU A 34 24.91 -3.51 -5.62
CA GLU A 34 23.61 -4.02 -5.20
C GLU A 34 23.63 -5.53 -4.99
N LYS A 35 24.34 -6.28 -5.84
CA LYS A 35 24.53 -7.74 -5.67
C LYS A 35 25.35 -8.09 -4.44
N ILE A 36 26.33 -7.27 -4.08
CA ILE A 36 27.12 -7.45 -2.86
C ILE A 36 26.27 -7.11 -1.62
N GLY A 37 25.36 -6.15 -1.73
CA GLY A 37 24.52 -5.69 -0.62
C GLY A 37 25.30 -4.93 0.46
N SER A 38 26.49 -4.41 0.15
CA SER A 38 27.30 -3.66 1.12
C SER A 38 26.80 -2.23 1.27
N LYS A 39 26.15 -1.95 2.41
CA LYS A 39 25.69 -0.61 2.79
C LYS A 39 26.81 0.44 2.77
N GLY A 40 27.99 0.09 3.31
CA GLY A 40 29.14 1.00 3.33
C GLY A 40 29.61 1.34 1.91
N ALA A 41 29.72 0.34 1.03
CA ALA A 41 30.15 0.57 -0.34
C ALA A 41 29.13 1.39 -1.15
N LEU A 42 27.83 1.16 -0.94
CA LEU A 42 26.76 1.96 -1.55
C LEU A 42 26.76 3.40 -1.01
N LEU A 43 27.03 3.60 0.28
CA LEU A 43 27.17 4.92 0.88
C LEU A 43 28.33 5.70 0.27
N ASP A 44 29.52 5.07 0.19
CA ASP A 44 30.71 5.68 -0.41
C ASP A 44 30.47 6.01 -1.89
N PHE A 45 29.82 5.10 -2.63
CA PHE A 45 29.49 5.31 -4.05
C PHE A 45 28.49 6.45 -4.26
N ALA A 46 27.40 6.49 -3.49
CA ALA A 46 26.41 7.57 -3.56
C ALA A 46 27.00 8.93 -3.13
N GLY A 47 27.95 8.93 -2.19
CA GLY A 47 28.69 10.13 -1.78
C GLY A 47 29.66 10.64 -2.85
N GLY A 48 30.34 9.73 -3.56
CA GLY A 48 31.25 10.07 -4.66
C GLY A 48 30.56 10.51 -5.95
N HIS A 49 29.30 10.13 -6.14
CA HIS A 49 28.51 10.42 -7.34
C HIS A 49 27.16 11.08 -7.01
N PRO A 50 27.15 12.32 -6.47
CA PRO A 50 25.93 12.93 -5.95
C PRO A 50 24.88 13.24 -7.02
N GLU A 51 25.24 13.38 -8.29
CA GLU A 51 24.27 13.62 -9.37
C GLU A 51 23.63 12.32 -9.90
N PHE A 52 24.22 11.15 -9.61
CA PHE A 52 23.69 9.85 -10.01
C PHE A 52 22.68 9.34 -8.97
N LEU A 53 21.44 9.79 -9.13
CA LEU A 53 20.37 9.63 -8.14
C LEU A 53 20.03 8.15 -7.87
N GLU A 54 20.22 7.26 -8.84
CA GLU A 54 20.02 5.81 -8.72
C GLU A 54 20.79 5.23 -7.53
N ALA A 55 22.02 5.68 -7.29
CA ALA A 55 22.82 5.19 -6.16
C ALA A 55 22.14 5.47 -4.81
N ARG A 56 21.51 6.65 -4.67
CA ARG A 56 20.74 7.00 -3.46
C ARG A 56 19.43 6.24 -3.37
N VAL A 57 18.78 5.96 -4.50
CA VAL A 57 17.59 5.10 -4.53
C VAL A 57 17.95 3.72 -3.97
N SER A 58 19.01 3.10 -4.47
CA SER A 58 19.44 1.76 -4.06
C SER A 58 19.84 1.70 -2.58
N LEU A 59 20.66 2.65 -2.13
CA LEU A 59 21.03 2.77 -0.71
C LEU A 59 19.80 3.01 0.18
N GLY A 60 18.92 3.91 -0.23
CA GLY A 60 17.73 4.28 0.53
C GLY A 60 16.75 3.12 0.71
N PHE A 61 16.49 2.35 -0.35
CA PHE A 61 15.64 1.15 -0.24
C PHE A 61 16.32 -0.02 0.48
N LEU A 62 17.66 -0.11 0.46
CA LEU A 62 18.37 -1.05 1.33
C LEU A 62 18.12 -0.70 2.81
N LEU A 63 18.34 0.55 3.19
CA LEU A 63 18.11 1.04 4.56
C LEU A 63 16.65 0.86 4.99
N TYR A 64 15.70 1.15 4.10
CA TYR A 64 14.28 0.97 4.37
C TYR A 64 13.91 -0.50 4.65
N ARG A 65 14.49 -1.45 3.90
CA ARG A 65 14.28 -2.90 4.13
C ARG A 65 14.91 -3.41 5.43
N GLU A 66 15.91 -2.70 5.94
CA GLU A 66 16.55 -2.98 7.24
C GLU A 66 15.87 -2.21 8.40
N ASP A 67 14.68 -1.65 8.15
CA ASP A 67 13.89 -0.85 9.08
C ASP A 67 14.59 0.42 9.60
N GLU A 68 15.63 0.92 8.90
CA GLU A 68 16.33 2.17 9.22
C GLU A 68 15.65 3.38 8.57
N PHE A 69 14.40 3.66 8.93
CA PHE A 69 13.57 4.67 8.24
C PHE A 69 14.12 6.09 8.30
N ASP A 70 14.73 6.48 9.42
CA ASP A 70 15.35 7.80 9.56
C ASP A 70 16.53 7.98 8.58
N ASN A 71 17.38 6.96 8.47
CA ASN A 71 18.50 6.96 7.53
C ASN A 71 18.01 6.92 6.08
N ALA A 72 17.02 6.07 5.78
CA ALA A 72 16.39 6.02 4.47
C ALA A 72 15.77 7.38 4.09
N LEU A 73 15.09 8.05 5.04
CA LEU A 73 14.52 9.38 4.84
C LEU A 73 15.61 10.42 4.59
N SER A 74 16.71 10.37 5.34
CA SER A 74 17.86 11.27 5.15
C SER A 74 18.47 11.12 3.75
N ILE A 75 18.70 9.89 3.30
CA ILE A 75 19.20 9.60 1.95
C ILE A 75 18.21 10.09 0.87
N ALA A 76 16.91 9.82 1.05
CA ALA A 76 15.88 10.26 0.13
C ALA A 76 15.82 11.80 0.01
N LYS A 77 15.81 12.51 1.14
CA LYS A 77 15.84 13.99 1.18
C LYS A 77 17.10 14.54 0.52
N GLY A 78 18.26 13.94 0.78
CA GLY A 78 19.52 14.37 0.15
C GLY A 78 19.49 14.23 -1.38
N GLY A 79 18.98 13.11 -1.91
CA GLY A 79 18.85 12.92 -3.36
C GLY A 79 17.78 13.83 -3.98
N MET A 80 16.66 14.01 -3.29
CA MET A 80 15.63 14.96 -3.71
C MET A 80 16.18 16.38 -3.79
N ALA A 81 16.97 16.82 -2.81
CA ALA A 81 17.56 18.16 -2.81
C ALA A 81 18.49 18.40 -4.01
N VAL A 82 19.27 17.39 -4.42
CA VAL A 82 20.10 17.46 -5.64
C VAL A 82 19.23 17.69 -6.87
N ALA A 83 18.15 16.93 -7.03
CA ALA A 83 17.27 17.05 -8.19
C ALA A 83 16.45 18.35 -8.16
N GLU A 84 15.92 18.73 -6.99
CA GLU A 84 15.09 19.91 -6.78
C GLU A 84 15.84 21.21 -7.05
N ALA A 85 17.16 21.25 -6.79
CA ALA A 85 18.01 22.39 -7.14
C ALA A 85 18.05 22.66 -8.66
N LEU A 86 17.67 21.69 -9.49
CA LEU A 86 17.62 21.80 -10.95
C LEU A 86 16.23 22.19 -11.46
N ILE A 87 15.18 21.97 -10.66
CA ILE A 87 13.79 22.27 -11.05
C ILE A 87 13.59 23.79 -10.97
N PRO A 88 13.14 24.46 -12.05
CA PRO A 88 12.90 25.90 -12.03
C PRO A 88 11.90 26.32 -10.97
N GLU A 89 12.13 27.46 -10.33
CA GLU A 89 11.21 28.03 -9.36
C GLU A 89 9.83 28.25 -10.00
N GLY A 90 8.77 27.86 -9.30
CA GLY A 90 7.40 28.00 -9.79
C GLY A 90 6.99 26.96 -10.85
N PHE A 91 7.80 25.92 -11.10
CA PHE A 91 7.42 24.82 -11.99
C PHE A 91 6.07 24.19 -11.58
N LYS A 92 5.15 24.10 -12.56
CA LYS A 92 3.78 23.57 -12.39
C LYS A 92 3.50 22.34 -13.25
N GLY A 93 4.46 21.91 -14.05
CA GLY A 93 4.35 20.76 -14.94
C GLY A 93 4.39 19.42 -14.21
N GLN A 94 4.31 18.35 -15.00
CA GLN A 94 4.49 16.98 -14.54
C GLN A 94 5.95 16.56 -14.70
N ILE A 95 6.39 15.59 -13.90
CA ILE A 95 7.65 14.87 -14.07
C ILE A 95 7.23 13.44 -14.37
N ILE A 96 7.00 13.16 -15.65
CA ILE A 96 6.31 11.93 -16.06
C ILE A 96 7.23 10.71 -15.93
N TRP A 97 6.66 9.57 -15.55
CA TRP A 97 7.37 8.29 -15.39
C TRP A 97 7.96 7.72 -16.69
N GLY A 98 7.38 8.09 -17.84
CA GLY A 98 7.78 7.59 -19.16
C GLY A 98 9.22 7.95 -19.53
N TRP A 99 9.75 9.06 -19.01
CA TRP A 99 11.15 9.43 -19.16
C TRP A 99 11.98 8.71 -18.09
N LEU A 100 12.92 7.87 -18.53
CA LEU A 100 13.67 6.97 -17.63
C LEU A 100 14.42 7.74 -16.53
N ASP A 101 15.07 8.84 -16.91
CA ASP A 101 15.87 9.68 -16.03
C ASP A 101 15.03 10.41 -14.95
N ASN A 102 13.71 10.46 -15.10
CA ASN A 102 12.82 10.98 -14.04
C ASN A 102 12.59 9.97 -12.92
N ARG A 103 12.71 8.67 -13.20
CA ARG A 103 12.33 7.60 -12.27
C ARG A 103 13.12 7.65 -10.96
N PRO A 104 14.43 7.94 -10.93
CA PRO A 104 15.17 8.04 -9.67
C PRO A 104 14.59 9.12 -8.75
N PHE A 105 14.29 10.30 -9.28
CA PHE A 105 13.68 11.37 -8.50
C PHE A 105 12.30 10.98 -7.94
N LEU A 106 11.43 10.39 -8.79
CA LEU A 106 10.11 9.91 -8.37
C LEU A 106 10.20 8.78 -7.33
N ARG A 107 11.22 7.92 -7.42
CA ARG A 107 11.48 6.86 -6.44
C ARG A 107 12.00 7.41 -5.12
N LEU A 108 12.87 8.42 -5.12
CA LEU A 108 13.32 9.11 -3.90
C LEU A 108 12.14 9.81 -3.21
N LEU A 109 11.25 10.43 -3.99
CA LEU A 109 9.98 10.98 -3.53
C LEU A 109 9.11 9.94 -2.82
N SER A 110 8.96 8.76 -3.44
CA SER A 110 8.22 7.64 -2.85
C SER A 110 8.89 7.13 -1.58
N LEU A 111 10.20 6.90 -1.60
CA LEU A 111 10.95 6.47 -0.42
C LEU A 111 10.80 7.46 0.74
N ALA A 112 10.88 8.77 0.48
CA ALA A 112 10.67 9.78 1.51
C ALA A 112 9.24 9.72 2.08
N ALA A 113 8.22 9.51 1.24
CA ALA A 113 6.84 9.36 1.71
C ALA A 113 6.68 8.10 2.58
N LEU A 114 7.16 6.95 2.10
CA LEU A 114 7.11 5.67 2.82
C LEU A 114 7.85 5.73 4.16
N SER A 115 9.04 6.32 4.20
CA SER A 115 9.77 6.50 5.46
C SER A 115 9.02 7.41 6.44
N ASN A 116 8.37 8.48 5.97
CA ASN A 116 7.55 9.33 6.86
C ASN A 116 6.33 8.57 7.40
N ILE A 117 5.69 7.70 6.60
CA ILE A 117 4.61 6.82 7.06
C ILE A 117 5.12 5.93 8.20
N ARG A 118 6.26 5.24 8.00
CA ARG A 118 6.86 4.36 9.02
C ARG A 118 7.27 5.09 10.30
N LEU A 119 7.61 6.38 10.19
CA LEU A 119 7.98 7.24 11.32
C LEU A 119 6.78 7.95 11.99
N GLY A 120 5.55 7.79 11.47
CA GLY A 120 4.36 8.47 12.00
C GLY A 120 4.28 9.96 11.65
N ASN A 121 5.10 10.44 10.70
CA ASN A 121 5.12 11.83 10.25
C ASN A 121 4.02 12.05 9.19
N HIS A 122 2.76 11.97 9.62
CA HIS A 122 1.62 11.84 8.71
C HIS A 122 1.39 13.05 7.78
N ASN A 123 1.60 14.26 8.30
CA ASN A 123 1.43 15.48 7.50
C ASN A 123 2.48 15.55 6.37
N GLU A 124 3.73 15.21 6.68
CA GLU A 124 4.84 15.15 5.75
C GLU A 124 4.61 14.08 4.69
N ALA A 125 4.17 12.88 5.10
CA ALA A 125 3.81 11.80 4.18
C ALA A 125 2.73 12.26 3.18
N ILE A 126 1.63 12.85 3.68
CA ILE A 126 0.54 13.37 2.82
C ILE A 126 1.06 14.43 1.84
N ALA A 127 1.91 15.35 2.30
CA ALA A 127 2.49 16.39 1.45
C ALA A 127 3.32 15.78 0.31
N LEU A 128 4.15 14.77 0.61
CA LEU A 128 4.97 14.07 -0.38
C LEU A 128 4.14 13.23 -1.34
N ILE A 129 3.11 12.52 -0.85
CA ILE A 129 2.17 11.76 -1.69
C ILE A 129 1.46 12.70 -2.68
N LYS A 130 0.89 13.81 -2.19
CA LYS A 130 0.22 14.81 -3.06
C LYS A 130 1.19 15.40 -4.09
N ARG A 131 2.44 15.66 -3.68
CA ARG A 131 3.47 16.17 -4.59
C ARG A 131 3.84 15.14 -5.66
N SER A 132 4.00 13.88 -5.28
CA SER A 132 4.23 12.76 -6.22
C SER A 132 3.09 12.65 -7.22
N LEU A 133 1.83 12.71 -6.77
CA LEU A 133 0.66 12.65 -7.66
C LEU A 133 0.51 13.87 -8.57
N LYS A 134 1.00 15.04 -8.16
CA LYS A 134 1.06 16.23 -9.02
C LYS A 134 2.09 16.04 -10.14
N TYR A 135 3.27 15.49 -9.81
CA TYR A 135 4.32 15.23 -10.78
C TYR A 135 4.04 14.03 -11.66
N ASN A 136 3.44 12.98 -11.11
CA ASN A 136 3.16 11.74 -11.81
C ASN A 136 1.72 11.28 -11.51
N PRO A 137 0.70 11.85 -12.19
CA PRO A 137 -0.70 11.55 -11.91
C PRO A 137 -1.11 10.09 -12.09
N ASN A 138 -0.38 9.36 -12.96
CA ASN A 138 -0.58 7.92 -13.17
C ASN A 138 -0.14 7.07 -11.97
N ASP A 139 0.52 7.69 -10.98
CA ASP A 139 0.97 7.05 -9.74
C ASP A 139 1.78 5.77 -9.96
N ASN A 140 2.74 5.81 -10.89
CA ASN A 140 3.59 4.65 -11.20
C ASN A 140 4.48 4.19 -10.02
N VAL A 141 4.53 4.97 -8.93
CA VAL A 141 5.23 4.62 -7.70
C VAL A 141 4.30 4.12 -6.58
N GLY A 142 2.99 4.02 -6.85
CA GLY A 142 2.01 3.37 -5.98
C GLY A 142 1.73 4.08 -4.66
N LEU A 143 1.76 5.42 -4.62
CA LEU A 143 1.57 6.18 -3.38
C LEU A 143 0.10 6.53 -3.07
N ARG A 144 -0.80 6.44 -4.06
CA ARG A 144 -2.19 6.89 -3.93
C ARG A 144 -2.96 6.12 -2.87
N GLY A 145 -2.69 4.82 -2.72
CA GLY A 145 -3.34 3.96 -1.72
C GLY A 145 -3.16 4.46 -0.28
N PHE A 146 -1.98 5.01 0.01
CA PHE A 146 -1.65 5.51 1.35
C PHE A 146 -2.39 6.80 1.72
N LEU A 147 -2.86 7.59 0.75
CA LEU A 147 -3.47 8.89 1.05
C LEU A 147 -4.73 8.75 1.92
N GLY A 148 -5.52 7.69 1.71
CA GLY A 148 -6.68 7.42 2.55
C GLY A 148 -6.29 7.03 3.97
N CYS A 149 -5.34 6.10 4.10
CA CYS A 149 -4.82 5.60 5.38
C CYS A 149 -4.25 6.73 6.23
N GLU A 150 -3.43 7.60 5.66
CA GLU A 150 -2.81 8.73 6.37
C GLU A 150 -3.86 9.72 6.90
N GLN A 151 -4.96 9.91 6.17
CA GLN A 151 -6.06 10.79 6.60
C GLN A 151 -6.85 10.19 7.77
N VAL A 152 -6.92 8.86 7.89
CA VAL A 152 -7.47 8.19 9.07
C VAL A 152 -6.64 8.53 10.31
N ARG A 153 -5.31 8.58 10.19
CA ARG A 153 -4.39 8.86 11.32
C ARG A 153 -4.50 10.31 11.81
N LEU A 154 -4.83 11.23 10.90
CA LEU A 154 -5.16 12.61 11.25
C LEU A 154 -6.61 12.82 11.73
N GLY A 155 -7.43 11.77 11.81
CA GLY A 155 -8.84 11.88 12.22
C GLY A 155 -9.75 12.54 11.16
N HIS A 156 -9.29 12.72 9.93
CA HIS A 156 -10.05 13.34 8.84
C HIS A 156 -11.01 12.35 8.16
N TYR A 157 -11.87 11.68 8.95
CA TYR A 157 -12.67 10.53 8.53
C TYR A 157 -13.57 10.77 7.32
N ALA A 158 -14.22 11.92 7.22
CA ALA A 158 -15.07 12.24 6.06
C ALA A 158 -14.26 12.28 4.74
N TYR A 159 -13.07 12.88 4.78
CA TYR A 159 -12.17 12.93 3.63
C TYR A 159 -11.55 11.56 3.33
N ALA A 160 -11.15 10.84 4.39
CA ALA A 160 -10.59 9.50 4.29
C ALA A 160 -11.58 8.54 3.60
N LYS A 161 -12.83 8.45 4.07
CA LYS A 161 -13.88 7.62 3.48
C LYS A 161 -14.05 7.86 1.98
N LYS A 162 -14.13 9.13 1.57
CA LYS A 162 -14.27 9.51 0.15
C LYS A 162 -13.05 9.09 -0.68
N THR A 163 -11.86 9.13 -0.10
CA THR A 163 -10.61 8.75 -0.77
C THR A 163 -10.50 7.23 -0.89
N LEU A 164 -10.69 6.52 0.22
CA LEU A 164 -10.62 5.06 0.30
C LEU A 164 -11.65 4.40 -0.62
N ALA A 165 -12.91 4.85 -0.60
CA ALA A 165 -13.99 4.29 -1.42
C ALA A 165 -13.73 4.34 -2.93
N LYS A 166 -12.87 5.25 -3.40
CA LYS A 166 -12.50 5.35 -4.83
C LYS A 166 -11.45 4.33 -5.26
N HIS A 167 -10.76 3.71 -4.31
CA HIS A 167 -9.60 2.89 -4.58
C HIS A 167 -9.67 1.49 -3.95
N THR A 168 -10.84 1.08 -3.48
CA THR A 168 -11.04 -0.24 -2.88
C THR A 168 -10.78 -1.40 -3.86
N TYR A 169 -10.98 -1.19 -5.16
CA TYR A 169 -10.63 -2.19 -6.18
C TYR A 169 -9.12 -2.36 -6.33
N ASP A 170 -8.37 -1.26 -6.21
CA ASP A 170 -6.93 -1.18 -6.45
C ASP A 170 -6.10 -1.50 -5.20
N PHE A 171 -6.64 -1.22 -4.01
CA PHE A 171 -5.93 -1.28 -2.73
C PHE A 171 -6.81 -1.99 -1.66
N PRO A 172 -6.59 -3.29 -1.41
CA PRO A 172 -7.38 -4.10 -0.48
C PRO A 172 -7.50 -3.51 0.93
N GLU A 173 -6.44 -2.86 1.42
CA GLU A 173 -6.39 -2.17 2.69
C GLU A 173 -7.45 -1.07 2.82
N SER A 174 -7.92 -0.51 1.71
CA SER A 174 -8.96 0.51 1.74
C SER A 174 -10.26 0.00 2.36
N TYR A 175 -10.59 -1.27 2.17
CA TYR A 175 -11.74 -1.91 2.83
C TYR A 175 -11.55 -2.01 4.35
N TYR A 176 -10.34 -2.36 4.78
CA TYR A 176 -9.99 -2.48 6.19
C TYR A 176 -10.00 -1.12 6.89
N GLU A 177 -9.45 -0.09 6.25
CA GLU A 177 -9.49 1.28 6.76
C GLU A 177 -10.91 1.86 6.81
N LEU A 178 -11.75 1.59 5.80
CA LEU A 178 -13.17 1.95 5.86
C LEU A 178 -13.85 1.28 7.05
N ALA A 179 -13.58 -0.01 7.29
CA ALA A 179 -14.12 -0.72 8.44
C ALA A 179 -13.66 -0.12 9.77
N LEU A 180 -12.39 0.26 9.91
CA LEU A 180 -11.89 0.98 11.09
C LEU A 180 -12.69 2.24 11.38
N ILE A 181 -12.92 3.07 10.36
CA ILE A 181 -13.70 4.31 10.53
C ILE A 181 -15.15 3.99 10.92
N HIS A 182 -15.77 2.97 10.33
CA HIS A 182 -17.13 2.57 10.71
C HIS A 182 -17.20 2.03 12.15
N MET A 183 -16.21 1.25 12.58
CA MET A 183 -16.15 0.76 13.97
C MET A 183 -15.94 1.90 14.97
N THR A 184 -15.13 2.91 14.65
CA THR A 184 -14.94 4.07 15.54
C THR A 184 -16.22 4.90 15.69
N GLU A 185 -17.10 4.84 14.69
CA GLU A 185 -18.43 5.46 14.70
C GLU A 185 -19.54 4.53 15.21
N TRP A 186 -19.23 3.32 15.66
CA TRP A 186 -20.19 2.29 16.11
C TRP A 186 -21.17 1.81 15.01
N ASN A 187 -20.81 2.02 13.75
CA ASN A 187 -21.55 1.61 12.56
C ASN A 187 -21.15 0.16 12.16
N TRP A 188 -21.55 -0.82 12.98
CA TRP A 188 -21.10 -2.20 12.85
C TRP A 188 -21.53 -2.89 11.55
N ALA A 189 -22.71 -2.56 11.02
CA ALA A 189 -23.19 -3.16 9.78
C ALA A 189 -22.35 -2.72 8.58
N GLU A 190 -22.01 -1.44 8.49
CA GLU A 190 -21.13 -0.89 7.46
C GLU A 190 -19.70 -1.41 7.63
N ALA A 191 -19.22 -1.52 8.87
CA ALA A 191 -17.92 -2.14 9.15
C ALA A 191 -17.89 -3.60 8.67
N ALA A 192 -18.94 -4.38 8.93
CA ALA A 192 -19.04 -5.76 8.46
C ALA A 192 -19.06 -5.83 6.93
N THR A 193 -19.80 -4.95 6.26
CA THR A 193 -19.84 -4.88 4.79
C THR A 193 -18.46 -4.59 4.20
N ALA A 194 -17.74 -3.61 4.76
CA ALA A 194 -16.39 -3.28 4.33
C ALA A 194 -15.41 -4.46 4.58
N LEU A 195 -15.44 -5.07 5.76
CA LEU A 195 -14.58 -6.21 6.09
C LEU A 195 -14.82 -7.42 5.20
N ARG A 196 -16.08 -7.77 4.90
CA ARG A 196 -16.40 -8.87 3.98
C ARG A 196 -15.71 -8.70 2.63
N GLN A 197 -15.76 -7.49 2.09
CA GLN A 197 -15.06 -7.14 0.85
C GLN A 197 -13.53 -7.18 1.03
N GLY A 198 -13.02 -6.70 2.15
CA GLY A 198 -11.60 -6.84 2.52
C GLY A 198 -11.14 -8.29 2.56
N PHE A 199 -11.93 -9.19 3.13
CA PHE A 199 -11.63 -10.63 3.21
C PHE A 199 -11.54 -11.29 1.84
N HIS A 200 -12.41 -10.88 0.91
CA HIS A 200 -12.31 -11.32 -0.47
C HIS A 200 -11.09 -10.72 -1.17
N ALA A 201 -10.76 -9.46 -0.88
CA ALA A 201 -9.68 -8.74 -1.53
C ALA A 201 -8.29 -9.26 -1.12
N ASN A 202 -7.98 -9.27 0.18
CA ASN A 202 -6.75 -9.80 0.77
C ASN A 202 -7.04 -10.37 2.17
N PRO A 203 -7.32 -11.68 2.30
CA PRO A 203 -7.69 -12.29 3.58
C PRO A 203 -6.56 -12.28 4.61
N TYR A 204 -5.31 -12.15 4.17
CA TYR A 204 -4.14 -12.20 5.04
C TYR A 204 -4.08 -11.02 6.02
N ILE A 205 -4.67 -9.87 5.68
CA ILE A 205 -4.79 -8.75 6.62
C ILE A 205 -5.66 -9.16 7.82
N ALA A 206 -6.77 -9.87 7.59
CA ALA A 206 -7.62 -10.38 8.66
C ALA A 206 -6.91 -11.46 9.50
N GLU A 207 -6.12 -12.33 8.87
CA GLU A 207 -5.30 -13.32 9.58
C GLU A 207 -4.30 -12.64 10.51
N ILE A 208 -3.63 -11.57 10.07
CA ILE A 208 -2.69 -10.80 10.90
C ILE A 208 -3.42 -10.10 12.05
N ILE A 209 -4.55 -9.43 11.78
CA ILE A 209 -5.36 -8.78 12.82
C ILE A 209 -5.76 -9.79 13.90
N THR A 210 -6.09 -11.02 13.51
CA THR A 210 -6.63 -12.07 14.40
C THR A 210 -5.57 -13.00 15.01
N GLY A 211 -4.30 -12.58 14.96
CA GLY A 211 -3.20 -13.19 15.72
C GLY A 211 -2.22 -14.05 14.91
N MET A 212 -2.28 -14.04 13.57
CA MET A 212 -1.30 -14.72 12.70
C MET A 212 -0.35 -13.71 12.03
N PRO A 213 0.73 -13.26 12.68
CA PRO A 213 1.55 -12.15 12.19
C PRO A 213 2.29 -12.40 10.88
N LYS A 214 2.53 -13.67 10.53
CA LYS A 214 3.19 -14.09 9.29
C LYS A 214 2.36 -15.18 8.61
N PRO A 215 1.24 -14.80 7.97
CA PRO A 215 0.39 -15.76 7.28
C PRO A 215 1.14 -16.40 6.12
N LYS A 216 0.89 -17.69 5.88
CA LYS A 216 1.52 -18.41 4.76
C LYS A 216 0.74 -18.16 3.48
N MET A 217 1.46 -17.96 2.38
CA MET A 217 0.86 -17.91 1.06
C MET A 217 0.12 -19.22 0.78
N GLN A 218 -1.12 -19.11 0.31
CA GLN A 218 -1.97 -20.24 -0.01
C GLN A 218 -1.83 -20.55 -1.50
N THR A 219 -2.14 -21.78 -1.90
CA THR A 219 -1.98 -22.21 -3.30
C THR A 219 -3.25 -21.92 -4.10
N TYR A 220 -3.49 -20.66 -4.45
CA TYR A 220 -4.54 -20.26 -5.40
C TYR A 220 -4.05 -19.09 -6.27
N TRP A 221 -4.80 -18.70 -7.31
CA TRP A 221 -4.43 -17.53 -8.12
C TRP A 221 -4.73 -16.22 -7.40
N HIS A 222 -3.69 -15.49 -6.98
CA HIS A 222 -3.83 -14.15 -6.36
C HIS A 222 -4.02 -13.04 -7.39
N GLY A 223 -3.59 -13.25 -8.63
CA GLY A 223 -3.64 -12.27 -9.72
C GLY A 223 -2.64 -11.13 -9.59
N TRP A 224 -2.58 -10.48 -8.43
CA TRP A 224 -1.70 -9.33 -8.17
C TRP A 224 -1.08 -9.43 -6.78
N SER A 225 0.15 -8.94 -6.63
CA SER A 225 0.92 -9.00 -5.37
C SER A 225 0.25 -8.26 -4.20
N ILE A 226 -0.61 -7.28 -4.47
CA ILE A 226 -1.41 -6.59 -3.44
C ILE A 226 -2.36 -7.53 -2.67
N ARG A 227 -2.59 -8.75 -3.19
CA ARG A 227 -3.43 -9.78 -2.55
C ARG A 227 -2.61 -10.85 -1.83
N GLU A 228 -1.28 -10.74 -1.83
CA GLU A 228 -0.34 -11.67 -1.21
C GLU A 228 -0.07 -11.31 0.28
N PRO A 229 0.44 -12.27 1.09
CA PRO A 229 0.66 -12.04 2.51
C PRO A 229 1.77 -11.02 2.82
N GLU A 230 2.74 -10.81 1.93
CA GLU A 230 3.79 -9.81 2.07
C GLU A 230 3.19 -8.39 2.07
N TYR A 231 2.23 -8.13 1.17
CA TYR A 231 1.53 -6.85 1.13
C TYR A 231 0.70 -6.62 2.41
N ALA A 232 0.03 -7.66 2.90
CA ALA A 232 -0.70 -7.59 4.16
C ALA A 232 0.21 -7.26 5.36
N GLN A 233 1.42 -7.85 5.39
CA GLN A 233 2.43 -7.53 6.41
C GLN A 233 2.92 -6.08 6.31
N GLU A 234 3.13 -5.56 5.10
CA GLU A 234 3.52 -4.16 4.90
C GLU A 234 2.45 -3.19 5.41
N TYR A 235 1.18 -3.41 5.02
CA TYR A 235 0.05 -2.65 5.56
C TYR A 235 0.01 -2.72 7.09
N MET A 236 0.08 -3.92 7.68
CA MET A 236 0.00 -4.07 9.14
C MET A 236 1.22 -3.49 9.87
N GLY A 237 2.38 -3.42 9.23
CA GLY A 237 3.58 -2.74 9.74
C GLY A 237 3.47 -1.22 9.74
N MET A 238 2.76 -0.64 8.77
CA MET A 238 2.52 0.80 8.67
C MET A 238 1.32 1.26 9.51
N TYR A 239 0.26 0.44 9.56
CA TYR A 239 -1.09 0.91 9.90
C TYR A 239 -1.79 0.05 10.96
N GLY A 240 -1.16 -1.04 11.40
CA GLY A 240 -1.74 -2.02 12.31
C GLY A 240 -2.01 -1.52 13.73
N GLU A 241 -1.48 -0.37 14.14
CA GLU A 241 -1.64 0.15 15.51
C GLU A 241 -3.11 0.37 15.88
N LEU A 242 -3.91 0.97 14.98
CA LEU A 242 -5.33 1.22 15.23
C LEU A 242 -6.15 -0.05 15.45
N TRP A 243 -5.75 -1.17 14.83
CA TRP A 243 -6.41 -2.47 15.08
C TRP A 243 -6.17 -2.99 16.50
N ARG A 244 -5.09 -2.55 17.14
CA ARG A 244 -4.66 -2.99 18.48
C ARG A 244 -5.12 -2.04 19.58
N THR A 245 -5.77 -0.92 19.26
CA THR A 245 -6.17 0.08 20.27
C THR A 245 -7.28 -0.43 21.17
N LEU A 246 -8.24 -1.18 20.62
CA LEU A 246 -9.35 -1.74 21.38
C LEU A 246 -9.50 -3.23 21.07
N PRO A 247 -9.56 -4.11 22.10
CA PRO A 247 -9.74 -5.55 21.90
C PRO A 247 -10.97 -5.91 21.05
N VAL A 248 -12.02 -5.07 21.11
CA VAL A 248 -13.26 -5.29 20.36
C VAL A 248 -13.05 -5.33 18.83
N TYR A 249 -12.05 -4.63 18.30
CA TYR A 249 -11.78 -4.62 16.85
C TYR A 249 -11.26 -5.97 16.37
N GLU A 250 -10.27 -6.53 17.07
CA GLU A 250 -9.79 -7.88 16.80
C GLU A 250 -10.91 -8.91 16.99
N GLN A 251 -11.67 -8.84 18.08
CA GLN A 251 -12.78 -9.75 18.35
C GLN A 251 -13.83 -9.71 17.23
N PHE A 252 -14.19 -8.52 16.75
CA PHE A 252 -15.13 -8.34 15.67
C PHE A 252 -14.63 -8.94 14.35
N VAL A 253 -13.38 -8.66 13.97
CA VAL A 253 -12.76 -9.24 12.77
C VAL A 253 -12.69 -10.77 12.88
N ARG A 254 -12.28 -11.30 14.04
CA ARG A 254 -12.18 -12.74 14.30
C ARG A 254 -13.51 -13.44 14.18
N TRP A 255 -14.55 -12.88 14.80
CA TRP A 255 -15.91 -13.40 14.72
C TRP A 255 -16.41 -13.38 13.28
N LEU A 256 -16.32 -12.24 12.59
CA LEU A 256 -16.87 -12.08 11.25
C LEU A 256 -16.14 -12.95 10.22
N PHE A 257 -14.81 -13.00 10.27
CA PHE A 257 -13.97 -13.79 9.35
C PHE A 257 -14.25 -15.29 9.43
N ASN A 258 -14.67 -15.76 10.61
CA ASN A 258 -15.02 -17.16 10.88
C ASN A 258 -16.53 -17.43 10.93
N HIS A 259 -17.36 -16.42 10.65
CA HIS A 259 -18.81 -16.59 10.67
C HIS A 259 -19.25 -17.52 9.51
N PRO A 260 -20.16 -18.50 9.73
CA PRO A 260 -20.51 -19.50 8.71
C PRO A 260 -20.92 -18.92 7.36
N ALA A 261 -21.74 -17.86 7.34
CA ALA A 261 -22.16 -17.20 6.11
C ALA A 261 -20.96 -16.62 5.33
N ILE A 262 -19.99 -16.05 6.05
CA ILE A 262 -18.81 -15.41 5.45
C ILE A 262 -17.79 -16.45 5.00
N LEU A 263 -17.70 -17.59 5.69
CA LEU A 263 -16.93 -18.75 5.22
C LEU A 263 -17.47 -19.26 3.88
N VAL A 264 -18.79 -19.28 3.69
CA VAL A 264 -19.41 -19.65 2.40
C VAL A 264 -19.09 -18.63 1.31
N GLU A 265 -19.24 -17.33 1.58
CA GLU A 265 -18.86 -16.27 0.63
C GLU A 265 -17.40 -16.41 0.17
N ARG A 266 -16.49 -16.54 1.13
CA ARG A 266 -15.06 -16.71 0.88
C ARG A 266 -14.75 -18.00 0.14
N ALA A 267 -15.42 -19.11 0.46
CA ALA A 267 -15.22 -20.39 -0.22
C ALA A 267 -15.58 -20.29 -1.71
N ASN A 268 -16.66 -19.57 -2.07
CA ASN A 268 -17.04 -19.36 -3.48
C ASN A 268 -16.01 -18.53 -4.25
N VAL A 269 -15.46 -17.48 -3.63
CA VAL A 269 -14.39 -16.67 -4.21
C VAL A 269 -13.12 -17.49 -4.39
N LEU A 270 -12.72 -18.25 -3.37
CA LEU A 270 -11.53 -19.11 -3.40
C LEU A 270 -11.65 -20.22 -4.45
N ALA A 271 -12.84 -20.82 -4.63
CA ALA A 271 -13.06 -21.81 -5.67
C ALA A 271 -12.74 -21.27 -7.08
N CYS A 272 -13.11 -20.01 -7.37
CA CYS A 272 -12.76 -19.37 -8.63
C CYS A 272 -11.24 -19.13 -8.77
N ARG A 273 -10.58 -18.70 -7.69
CA ARG A 273 -9.12 -18.48 -7.69
C ARG A 273 -8.34 -19.78 -7.82
N GLU A 274 -8.82 -20.86 -7.22
CA GLU A 274 -8.27 -22.21 -7.39
C GLU A 274 -8.39 -22.64 -8.85
N GLU A 275 -9.57 -22.51 -9.44
CA GLU A 275 -9.79 -22.86 -10.85
C GLU A 275 -8.94 -22.02 -11.81
N LEU A 276 -8.77 -20.73 -11.51
CA LEU A 276 -7.87 -19.82 -12.25
C LEU A 276 -6.39 -20.20 -12.11
N LEU A 277 -5.98 -20.86 -11.03
CA LEU A 277 -4.59 -21.30 -10.89
C LEU A 277 -4.25 -22.39 -11.90
N TRP A 278 -5.20 -23.30 -12.16
CA TRP A 278 -4.99 -24.50 -12.97
C TRP A 278 -5.44 -24.36 -14.43
N THR A 279 -6.31 -23.38 -14.73
CA THR A 279 -6.83 -23.15 -16.08
C THR A 279 -5.91 -22.27 -16.90
N HIS A 280 -5.42 -22.79 -18.03
CA HIS A 280 -4.51 -22.08 -18.93
C HIS A 280 -5.21 -21.48 -20.15
N ASP A 281 -6.32 -22.08 -20.59
CA ASP A 281 -7.09 -21.60 -21.74
C ASP A 281 -7.68 -20.21 -21.47
N ILE A 282 -7.43 -19.26 -22.38
CA ILE A 282 -7.79 -17.85 -22.19
C ILE A 282 -9.32 -17.68 -22.15
N GLY A 283 -10.06 -18.42 -22.97
CA GLY A 283 -11.52 -18.33 -23.01
C GLY A 283 -12.16 -18.83 -21.72
N GLN A 284 -11.71 -19.99 -21.23
CA GLN A 284 -12.16 -20.55 -19.95
C GLN A 284 -11.77 -19.65 -18.77
N ARG A 285 -10.54 -19.12 -18.75
CA ARG A 285 -10.13 -18.12 -17.74
C ARG A 285 -11.03 -16.89 -17.75
N GLY A 286 -11.48 -16.44 -18.93
CA GLY A 286 -12.45 -15.35 -19.07
C GLY A 286 -13.75 -15.65 -18.32
N VAL A 287 -14.36 -16.81 -18.57
CA VAL A 287 -15.59 -17.23 -17.89
C VAL A 287 -15.43 -17.32 -16.37
N ILE A 288 -14.30 -17.86 -15.89
CA ILE A 288 -14.04 -17.95 -14.45
C ILE A 288 -13.82 -16.56 -13.84
N SER A 289 -13.15 -15.66 -14.58
CA SER A 289 -12.92 -14.27 -14.15
C SER A 289 -14.21 -13.48 -14.07
N ASP A 290 -15.14 -13.70 -15.00
CA ASP A 290 -16.47 -13.08 -14.97
C ASP A 290 -17.28 -13.57 -13.76
N ARG A 291 -17.29 -14.88 -13.49
CA ARG A 291 -17.91 -15.44 -12.28
C ARG A 291 -17.29 -14.90 -10.99
N LEU A 292 -15.96 -14.79 -10.93
CA LEU A 292 -15.26 -14.19 -9.81
C LEU A 292 -15.67 -12.73 -9.62
N LYS A 293 -15.75 -11.96 -10.71
CA LYS A 293 -16.18 -10.56 -10.68
C LYS A 293 -17.60 -10.42 -10.15
N GLU A 294 -18.54 -11.24 -10.63
CA GLU A 294 -19.92 -11.26 -10.14
C GLU A 294 -19.99 -11.53 -8.63
N LEU A 295 -19.22 -12.50 -8.13
CA LEU A 295 -19.14 -12.81 -6.70
C LEU A 295 -18.56 -11.65 -5.86
N LEU A 296 -17.59 -10.91 -6.39
CA LEU A 296 -16.99 -9.76 -5.71
C LEU A 296 -17.93 -8.54 -5.70
N GLU A 297 -18.70 -8.34 -6.77
CA GLU A 297 -19.68 -7.27 -6.90
C GLU A 297 -20.97 -7.56 -6.13
N GLN A 298 -21.28 -8.84 -5.89
CA GLN A 298 -22.44 -9.23 -5.10
C GLN A 298 -22.30 -8.77 -3.64
N GLN A 299 -23.15 -7.82 -3.26
CA GLN A 299 -23.26 -7.35 -1.88
C GLN A 299 -24.69 -7.60 -1.39
N ASP A 300 -24.82 -8.39 -0.32
CA ASP A 300 -26.03 -8.42 0.49
C ASP A 300 -25.82 -7.46 1.69
N PRO A 301 -26.28 -6.20 1.60
CA PRO A 301 -26.17 -5.25 2.72
C PRO A 301 -27.05 -5.67 3.90
N GLU A 302 -28.17 -6.36 3.65
CA GLU A 302 -29.05 -6.85 4.71
C GLU A 302 -28.42 -8.00 5.51
N LEU A 303 -27.49 -8.75 4.90
CA LEU A 303 -26.72 -9.74 5.64
C LEU A 303 -25.94 -9.09 6.78
N SER A 304 -25.18 -8.03 6.49
CA SER A 304 -24.38 -7.36 7.52
C SER A 304 -25.26 -6.85 8.67
N GLU A 305 -26.38 -6.19 8.35
CA GLU A 305 -27.37 -5.74 9.32
C GLU A 305 -27.87 -6.86 10.22
N ARG A 306 -28.31 -7.98 9.62
CA ARG A 306 -28.78 -9.16 10.38
C ARG A 306 -27.70 -9.78 11.25
N LEU A 307 -26.47 -9.84 10.75
CA LEU A 307 -25.36 -10.48 11.45
C LEU A 307 -24.99 -9.73 12.73
N VAL A 308 -25.01 -8.39 12.69
CA VAL A 308 -24.52 -7.56 13.80
C VAL A 308 -25.55 -7.29 14.89
N GLN A 309 -26.81 -7.73 14.71
CA GLN A 309 -27.85 -7.53 15.72
C GLN A 309 -27.48 -8.19 17.05
N HIS A 310 -27.72 -7.47 18.14
CA HIS A 310 -27.56 -8.01 19.48
C HIS A 310 -28.45 -9.24 19.67
N ARG A 311 -27.94 -10.19 20.45
CA ARG A 311 -28.63 -11.43 20.80
C ARG A 311 -28.75 -11.53 22.30
N VAL A 312 -29.79 -12.23 22.73
CA VAL A 312 -29.99 -12.53 24.14
C VAL A 312 -29.16 -13.76 24.50
N ASP A 313 -28.29 -13.63 25.48
CA ASP A 313 -27.45 -14.72 25.97
C ASP A 313 -28.23 -15.67 26.92
N ARG A 314 -27.53 -16.65 27.49
CA ARG A 314 -28.12 -17.60 28.45
C ARG A 314 -28.58 -16.97 29.77
N TYR A 315 -28.13 -15.76 30.08
CA TYR A 315 -28.47 -15.00 31.29
C TYR A 315 -29.59 -13.98 31.05
N GLY A 316 -30.09 -13.86 29.81
CA GLY A 316 -31.10 -12.88 29.44
C GLY A 316 -30.52 -11.50 29.09
N GLU A 317 -29.19 -11.38 28.98
CA GLU A 317 -28.52 -10.13 28.66
C GLU A 317 -28.41 -9.93 27.15
N SER A 318 -28.64 -8.70 26.70
CA SER A 318 -28.54 -8.32 25.28
C SER A 318 -27.09 -7.99 24.93
N VAL A 319 -26.40 -8.91 24.26
CA VAL A 319 -24.98 -8.82 23.94
C VAL A 319 -24.71 -8.82 22.44
N ALA A 320 -23.57 -8.25 22.04
CA ALA A 320 -23.13 -8.32 20.67
C ALA A 320 -22.69 -9.77 20.33
N PRO A 321 -22.94 -10.28 19.11
CA PRO A 321 -22.57 -11.65 18.73
C PRO A 321 -21.08 -11.99 18.79
N TRP A 322 -20.21 -10.98 18.79
CA TRP A 322 -18.75 -11.11 18.85
C TRP A 322 -18.17 -10.89 20.26
N THR A 323 -19.02 -10.69 21.28
CA THR A 323 -18.57 -10.58 22.66
C THR A 323 -18.03 -11.94 23.13
N VAL A 324 -16.76 -11.97 23.53
CA VAL A 324 -16.16 -13.14 24.20
C VAL A 324 -16.33 -12.95 25.71
N TYR A 325 -17.01 -13.89 26.36
CA TYR A 325 -17.00 -13.98 27.81
C TYR A 325 -15.67 -14.59 28.24
N GLU A 326 -14.85 -13.83 28.96
CA GLU A 326 -13.66 -14.34 29.64
C GLU A 326 -14.02 -15.07 30.94
#